data_AF-A0A3N5R9I5-F1
#
_entry.id   AF-A0A3N5R9I5-F1
#
_cell.length_a   1.000
_cell.length_b   1.000
_cell.length_c   1.000
_cell.angle_alpha   90.00
_cell.angle_beta   90.00
_cell.angle_gamma   90.00
#
_symmetry.space_group_name_H-M   'P 1'
#
loop_
_entity.id
_entity.type
_entity.pdbx_description
1 polymer ?
#
loop_
_entity_poly.entity_id
_entity_poly.type
_entity_poly.pdbx_seq_one_letter_code
_entity_poly.pdbx_strand_id
1 'polypeptide(L)'
;MKQIIPTLLLISFLLASCAPVDLNAPVPDAETGIDAEAWAKIPAGEFFFGQYDEVASTDAYEIMVTNVTAAQYAGFLNDALAEEYFKLDGSTITGYYPGDEFHVHEHEERIEAGDWLLLPLDDPSQRIDFDGAVFTVQPGYENHPM
;
A
#
# COMPACT_ATOMS: atom_id res chain seq x y z
N MET A 1 48.02 -1.05 -24.29
CA MET A 1 47.03 -1.81 -25.09
C MET A 1 46.54 -3.08 -24.39
N LYS A 2 47.40 -3.96 -23.84
CA LYS A 2 46.98 -5.21 -23.15
C LYS A 2 46.02 -5.04 -21.96
N GLN A 3 46.05 -3.90 -21.27
CA GLN A 3 45.15 -3.61 -20.13
C GLN A 3 43.88 -2.84 -20.52
N ILE A 4 43.79 -2.29 -21.74
CA ILE A 4 42.63 -1.47 -22.15
C ILE A 4 41.41 -2.36 -22.39
N ILE A 5 41.62 -3.52 -23.01
CA ILE A 5 40.56 -4.49 -23.33
C ILE A 5 39.86 -5.03 -22.06
N PRO A 6 40.58 -5.54 -21.03
CA PRO A 6 39.91 -6.03 -19.81
C PRO A 6 39.21 -4.91 -19.04
N THR A 7 39.75 -3.68 -19.03
CA THR A 7 39.09 -2.53 -18.40
C THR A 7 37.80 -2.14 -19.13
N LEU A 8 37.79 -2.17 -20.48
CA LEU A 8 36.59 -1.87 -21.26
C LEU A 8 35.50 -2.93 -21.08
N LEU A 9 35.89 -4.21 -20.95
CA LEU A 9 35.00 -5.32 -20.62
C LEU A 9 34.40 -5.17 -19.22
N LEU A 10 35.23 -4.83 -18.22
CA LEU A 10 34.76 -4.61 -16.85
C LEU A 10 33.79 -3.43 -16.78
N ILE A 11 34.08 -2.33 -17.47
CA ILE A 11 33.18 -1.17 -17.56
C ILE A 11 31.86 -1.56 -18.24
N SER A 12 31.90 -2.35 -19.31
CA SER A 12 30.68 -2.84 -19.98
C SER A 12 29.83 -3.74 -19.07
N PHE A 13 30.47 -4.59 -18.27
CA PHE A 13 29.77 -5.41 -17.26
C PHE A 13 29.14 -4.58 -16.14
N LEU A 14 29.83 -3.54 -15.66
CA LEU A 14 29.29 -2.64 -14.64
C LEU A 14 28.11 -1.82 -15.18
N LEU A 15 28.16 -1.40 -16.45
CA LEU A 15 27.06 -0.67 -17.11
C LEU A 15 25.83 -1.56 -17.35
N ALA A 16 26.01 -2.86 -17.59
CA ALA A 16 24.90 -3.80 -17.75
C ALA A 16 24.09 -4.00 -16.44
N SER A 17 24.67 -3.69 -15.27
CA SER A 17 23.97 -3.72 -13.97
C SER A 17 22.98 -2.57 -13.78
N CYS A 18 22.95 -1.57 -14.67
CA CYS A 18 22.05 -0.43 -14.59
C CYS A 18 20.77 -0.60 -15.43
N ALA A 19 20.44 -1.81 -15.89
CA ALA A 19 19.18 -2.04 -16.58
C ALA A 19 17.99 -1.72 -15.65
N PRO A 20 16.94 -1.06 -16.14
CA PRO A 20 15.74 -0.80 -15.35
C PRO A 20 15.12 -2.14 -14.92
N VAL A 21 14.60 -2.19 -13.70
CA VAL A 21 13.85 -3.35 -13.22
C VAL A 21 12.57 -3.51 -14.03
N ASP A 22 12.26 -4.74 -14.43
CA ASP A 22 10.96 -5.07 -14.99
C ASP A 22 9.93 -5.15 -13.86
N LEU A 23 9.16 -4.08 -13.67
CA LEU A 23 8.12 -3.99 -12.65
C LEU A 23 6.91 -4.89 -12.94
N ASN A 24 6.83 -5.48 -14.14
CA ASN A 24 5.75 -6.35 -14.58
C ASN A 24 6.24 -7.79 -14.83
N ALA A 25 7.41 -8.14 -14.28
CA ALA A 25 7.90 -9.51 -14.31
C ALA A 25 6.86 -10.45 -13.68
N PRO A 26 6.63 -11.66 -14.23
CA PRO A 26 5.67 -12.59 -13.67
C PRO A 26 5.93 -12.86 -12.19
N VAL A 27 4.91 -12.67 -11.36
CA VAL A 27 4.99 -12.98 -9.93
C VAL A 27 4.93 -14.50 -9.76
N PRO A 28 5.80 -15.09 -8.93
CA PRO A 28 5.66 -16.50 -8.55
C PRO A 28 4.35 -16.68 -7.78
N ASP A 29 3.48 -17.54 -8.28
CA ASP A 29 2.29 -17.96 -7.54
C ASP A 29 2.73 -18.87 -6.37
N ALA A 30 2.29 -18.51 -5.17
CA ALA A 30 2.62 -19.22 -3.94
C ALA A 30 1.37 -19.33 -3.06
N GLU A 31 0.86 -20.56 -2.94
CA GLU A 31 -0.22 -20.87 -2.00
C GLU A 31 0.33 -20.80 -0.57
N THR A 32 -0.03 -19.74 0.15
CA THR A 32 0.42 -19.52 1.54
C THR A 32 -0.47 -20.24 2.55
N GLY A 33 -1.69 -20.64 2.15
CA GLY A 33 -2.71 -21.20 3.04
C GLY A 33 -3.27 -20.19 4.05
N ILE A 34 -3.00 -18.90 3.88
CA ILE A 34 -3.55 -17.83 4.72
C ILE A 34 -4.93 -17.41 4.21
N ASP A 35 -5.83 -17.13 5.13
CA ASP A 35 -7.15 -16.59 4.81
C ASP A 35 -7.09 -15.05 4.86
N ALA A 36 -7.18 -14.41 3.70
CA ALA A 36 -7.13 -12.95 3.58
C ALA A 36 -8.40 -12.25 4.11
N GLU A 37 -9.48 -13.00 4.35
CA GLU A 37 -10.72 -12.49 4.94
C GLU A 37 -10.77 -12.76 6.45
N ALA A 38 -9.72 -13.32 7.06
CA ALA A 38 -9.72 -13.67 8.46
C ALA A 38 -9.64 -12.43 9.37
N TRP A 39 -10.51 -12.41 10.39
CA TRP A 39 -10.53 -11.43 11.47
C TRP A 39 -10.20 -12.08 12.81
N ALA A 40 -9.34 -11.43 13.58
CA ALA A 40 -9.03 -11.80 14.95
C ALA A 40 -9.83 -10.95 15.94
N LYS A 41 -10.40 -11.60 16.96
CA LYS A 41 -11.12 -10.93 18.06
C LYS A 41 -10.14 -10.55 19.17
N ILE A 42 -10.06 -9.27 19.47
CA ILE A 42 -9.26 -8.75 20.58
C ILE A 42 -10.20 -8.41 21.74
N PRO A 43 -10.04 -9.03 22.92
CA PRO A 43 -10.90 -8.75 24.05
C PRO A 43 -10.61 -7.36 24.63
N ALA A 44 -11.63 -6.77 25.26
CA ALA A 44 -11.44 -5.58 26.08
C ALA A 44 -10.47 -5.86 27.24
N GLY A 45 -9.64 -4.88 27.59
CA GLY A 45 -8.70 -5.04 28.69
C GLY A 45 -7.61 -3.98 28.75
N GLU A 46 -6.82 -4.08 29.81
CA GLU A 46 -5.64 -3.23 30.03
C GLU A 46 -4.40 -3.86 29.38
N PHE A 47 -3.50 -3.01 28.88
CA PHE A 47 -2.21 -3.40 28.34
C PHE A 47 -1.18 -2.29 28.55
N PHE A 48 0.11 -2.63 28.44
CA PHE A 48 1.20 -1.67 28.51
C PHE A 48 1.48 -1.09 27.12
N PHE A 49 1.44 0.23 26.99
CA PHE A 49 1.60 0.98 25.74
C PHE A 49 2.90 1.78 25.74
N GLY A 50 3.54 1.84 24.56
CA GLY A 50 4.76 2.60 24.33
C GLY A 50 5.99 2.03 25.06
N GLN A 51 7.10 2.76 24.96
CA GLN A 51 8.40 2.33 25.53
C GLN A 51 8.52 2.51 27.04
N TYR A 52 7.54 3.15 27.69
CA TYR A 52 7.52 3.46 29.11
C TYR A 52 6.46 2.67 29.89
N ASP A 53 5.87 1.65 29.26
CA ASP A 53 4.86 0.77 29.86
C ASP A 53 3.68 1.53 30.49
N GLU A 54 3.15 2.54 29.78
CA GLU A 54 1.96 3.25 30.25
C GLU A 54 0.74 2.31 30.18
N VAL A 55 -0.04 2.23 31.26
CA VAL A 55 -1.24 1.39 31.28
C VAL A 55 -2.33 2.07 30.45
N ALA A 56 -2.67 1.45 29.33
CA ALA A 56 -3.77 1.83 28.45
C ALA A 56 -4.87 0.77 28.49
N SER A 57 -6.06 1.11 28.01
CA SER A 57 -7.17 0.17 27.89
C SER A 57 -7.90 0.36 26.57
N THR A 58 -8.49 -0.72 26.07
CA THR A 58 -9.31 -0.71 24.86
C THR A 58 -10.57 -1.54 25.09
N ASP A 59 -11.63 -1.20 24.36
CA ASP A 59 -12.82 -2.03 24.26
C ASP A 59 -12.53 -3.28 23.41
N ALA A 60 -13.49 -4.20 23.33
CA ALA A 60 -13.35 -5.35 22.45
C ALA A 60 -13.49 -4.92 20.98
N TYR A 61 -12.60 -5.38 20.12
CA TYR A 61 -12.61 -5.06 18.69
C TYR A 61 -12.16 -6.25 17.83
N GLU A 62 -12.30 -6.11 16.52
CA GLU A 62 -11.80 -7.06 15.55
C GLU A 62 -10.74 -6.39 14.67
N ILE A 63 -9.71 -7.13 14.29
CA ILE A 63 -8.68 -6.67 13.36
C ILE A 63 -8.42 -7.76 12.31
N MET A 64 -8.20 -7.35 11.06
CA MET A 64 -7.78 -8.29 10.03
C MET A 64 -6.46 -8.95 10.40
N VAL A 65 -6.35 -10.25 10.12
CA VAL A 65 -5.12 -11.01 10.37
C VAL A 65 -4.03 -10.65 9.35
N THR A 66 -4.43 -10.24 8.15
CA THR A 66 -3.55 -9.78 7.07
C THR A 66 -3.79 -8.31 6.76
N ASN A 67 -2.85 -7.68 6.05
CA ASN A 67 -3.11 -6.39 5.44
C ASN A 67 -4.27 -6.48 4.44
N VAL A 68 -4.87 -5.33 4.14
CA VAL A 68 -5.85 -5.19 3.07
C VAL A 68 -5.20 -5.59 1.75
N THR A 69 -5.86 -6.45 0.99
CA THR A 69 -5.35 -6.91 -0.31
C THR A 69 -5.69 -5.94 -1.43
N ALA A 70 -4.99 -6.03 -2.55
CA ALA A 70 -5.31 -5.27 -3.75
C ALA A 70 -6.75 -5.54 -4.24
N ALA A 71 -7.22 -6.78 -4.14
CA ALA A 71 -8.60 -7.13 -4.48
C ALA A 71 -9.62 -6.46 -3.56
N GLN A 72 -9.39 -6.48 -2.24
CA GLN A 72 -10.26 -5.82 -1.27
C GLN A 72 -10.27 -4.31 -1.47
N TYR A 73 -9.10 -3.70 -1.69
CA TYR A 73 -8.99 -2.26 -1.92
C TYR A 73 -9.66 -1.84 -3.22
N ALA A 74 -9.50 -2.61 -4.31
CA ALA A 74 -10.23 -2.36 -5.56
C ALA A 74 -11.76 -2.49 -5.37
N GLY A 75 -12.21 -3.45 -4.55
CA GLY A 75 -13.61 -3.56 -4.14
C GLY A 75 -14.12 -2.29 -3.46
N PHE A 76 -13.38 -1.81 -2.44
CA PHE A 76 -13.66 -0.54 -1.77
C PHE A 76 -13.75 0.64 -2.76
N LEU A 77 -12.80 0.75 -3.70
CA LEU A 77 -12.82 1.81 -4.71
C LEU A 77 -14.02 1.69 -5.65
N ASN A 78 -14.45 0.48 -6.01
CA ASN A 78 -15.64 0.30 -6.85
C ASN A 78 -16.94 0.68 -6.11
N ASP A 79 -17.05 0.34 -4.82
CA ASP A 79 -18.18 0.74 -3.98
C ASP A 79 -18.21 2.27 -3.81
N ALA A 80 -17.06 2.86 -3.51
CA ALA A 80 -16.90 4.31 -3.37
C ALA A 80 -17.19 5.07 -4.68
N LEU A 81 -16.96 4.45 -5.84
CA LEU A 81 -17.25 5.03 -7.15
C LEU A 81 -18.77 5.10 -7.37
N ALA A 82 -19.48 4.04 -6.99
CA ALA A 82 -20.94 3.98 -7.08
C ALA A 82 -21.63 4.99 -6.14
N GLU A 83 -20.98 5.32 -5.02
CA GLU A 83 -21.46 6.30 -4.04
C GLU A 83 -20.94 7.74 -4.28
N GLU A 84 -20.18 7.96 -5.36
CA GLU A 84 -19.56 9.26 -5.70
C GLU A 84 -18.69 9.83 -4.56
N TYR A 85 -18.03 8.96 -3.79
CA TYR A 85 -17.33 9.32 -2.55
C TYR A 85 -15.92 9.89 -2.78
N PHE A 86 -15.29 9.61 -3.92
CA PHE A 86 -13.97 10.12 -4.27
C PHE A 86 -14.00 10.99 -5.53
N LYS A 87 -12.92 11.74 -5.73
CA LYS A 87 -12.69 12.59 -6.90
C LYS A 87 -11.51 12.05 -7.69
N LEU A 88 -11.63 12.06 -9.02
CA LEU A 88 -10.50 11.88 -9.91
C LEU A 88 -9.89 13.27 -10.19
N ASP A 89 -8.70 13.52 -9.65
CA ASP A 89 -7.89 14.71 -9.94
C ASP A 89 -6.69 14.33 -10.81
N GLY A 90 -6.86 14.48 -12.12
CA GLY A 90 -5.85 14.06 -13.11
C GLY A 90 -5.63 12.54 -13.09
N SER A 91 -4.45 12.12 -12.67
CA SER A 91 -4.04 10.72 -12.50
C SER A 91 -4.19 10.21 -11.05
N THR A 92 -4.90 10.95 -10.19
CA THR A 92 -4.99 10.66 -8.76
C THR A 92 -6.42 10.49 -8.30
N ILE A 93 -6.69 9.45 -7.52
CA ILE A 93 -7.93 9.30 -6.76
C ILE A 93 -7.74 9.96 -5.40
N THR A 94 -8.63 10.90 -5.05
CA THR A 94 -8.64 11.57 -3.75
C THR A 94 -9.97 11.39 -3.03
N GLY A 95 -9.93 11.28 -1.70
CA GLY A 95 -11.10 11.12 -0.85
C GLY A 95 -11.05 12.06 0.35
N TYR A 96 -12.23 12.41 0.86
CA TYR A 96 -12.30 13.28 2.03
C TYR A 96 -11.87 12.52 3.30
N TYR A 97 -10.87 13.07 3.99
CA TYR A 97 -10.45 12.65 5.33
C TYR A 97 -10.80 13.73 6.33
N PRO A 98 -11.43 13.41 7.49
CA PRO A 98 -11.81 14.41 8.48
C PRO A 98 -10.63 15.01 9.27
N GLY A 99 -9.43 14.45 9.11
CA GLY A 99 -8.25 14.84 9.87
C GLY A 99 -8.14 14.11 11.21
N ASP A 100 -6.98 14.23 11.84
CA ASP A 100 -6.66 13.62 13.14
C ASP A 100 -6.72 14.64 14.27
N GLU A 101 -6.99 14.15 15.48
CA GLU A 101 -6.78 14.95 16.68
C GLU A 101 -5.29 15.24 16.85
N PHE A 102 -4.94 16.50 17.06
CA PHE A 102 -3.55 16.95 17.24
C PHE A 102 -3.25 17.17 18.72
N HIS A 103 -2.39 16.33 19.28
CA HIS A 103 -2.07 16.27 20.71
C HIS A 103 -0.86 17.12 21.13
N VAL A 104 -0.16 17.75 20.18
CA VAL A 104 1.04 18.59 20.41
C VAL A 104 2.20 17.80 21.04
N HIS A 105 2.35 16.52 20.70
CA HIS A 105 3.48 15.72 21.14
C HIS A 105 4.72 15.90 20.25
N GLU A 106 5.89 15.50 20.77
CA GLU A 106 7.13 15.54 19.99
C GLU A 106 7.01 14.65 18.76
N HIS A 107 7.40 15.17 17.59
CA HIS A 107 7.29 14.51 16.27
C HIS A 107 5.86 14.25 15.75
N GLU A 108 4.85 14.88 16.33
CA GLU A 108 3.49 14.84 15.79
C GLU A 108 3.33 15.82 14.63
N GLU A 109 2.76 15.35 13.53
CA GLU A 109 2.39 16.17 12.37
C GLU A 109 0.88 16.41 12.34
N ARG A 110 0.49 17.60 11.91
CA ARG A 110 -0.92 17.99 11.86
C ARG A 110 -1.56 17.45 10.59
N ILE A 111 -2.56 16.59 10.74
CA ILE A 111 -3.32 16.02 9.63
C ILE A 111 -4.69 16.68 9.62
N GLU A 112 -4.82 17.73 8.80
CA GLU A 112 -6.05 18.52 8.69
C GLU A 112 -7.10 17.83 7.82
N ALA A 113 -8.36 18.21 8.03
CA ALA A 113 -9.46 17.78 7.17
C ALA A 113 -9.24 18.24 5.72
N GLY A 114 -9.48 17.37 4.75
CA GLY A 114 -9.28 17.71 3.34
C GLY A 114 -9.47 16.53 2.39
N ASP A 115 -9.22 16.78 1.10
CA ASP A 115 -9.12 15.72 0.10
C ASP A 115 -7.70 15.16 0.13
N TRP A 116 -7.56 13.88 0.49
CA TRP A 116 -6.28 13.18 0.58
C TRP A 116 -6.13 12.13 -0.50
N LEU A 117 -4.88 11.86 -0.87
CA LEU A 117 -4.52 10.81 -1.82
C LEU A 117 -5.02 9.44 -1.33
N LEU A 118 -5.85 8.78 -2.15
CA LEU A 118 -6.23 7.39 -1.98
C LEU A 118 -5.38 6.49 -2.88
N LEU A 119 -5.29 6.81 -4.17
CA LEU A 119 -4.58 5.98 -5.14
C LEU A 119 -3.97 6.82 -6.28
N PRO A 120 -2.64 6.77 -6.49
CA PRO A 120 -2.02 7.29 -7.71
C PRO A 120 -2.15 6.25 -8.84
N LEU A 121 -2.75 6.65 -9.96
CA LEU A 121 -2.96 5.80 -11.15
C LEU A 121 -1.79 5.83 -12.13
N ASP A 122 -0.90 6.83 -12.03
CA ASP A 122 0.28 6.98 -12.89
C ASP A 122 1.56 6.42 -12.27
N ASP A 123 1.49 5.81 -11.08
CA ASP A 123 2.62 5.13 -10.48
C ASP A 123 2.92 3.82 -11.25
N PRO A 124 4.13 3.65 -11.81
CA PRO A 124 4.48 2.44 -12.56
C PRO A 124 4.52 1.15 -11.70
N SER A 125 4.54 1.29 -10.38
CA SER A 125 4.45 0.20 -9.41
C SER A 125 3.02 -0.08 -8.93
N GLN A 126 2.03 0.69 -9.41
CA GLN A 126 0.63 0.45 -9.12
C GLN A 126 0.18 -0.94 -9.60
N ARG A 127 -0.68 -1.59 -8.81
CA ARG A 127 -1.26 -2.92 -9.10
C ARG A 127 -2.76 -2.89 -9.33
N ILE A 128 -3.38 -1.73 -9.12
CA ILE A 128 -4.79 -1.47 -9.43
C ILE A 128 -4.87 -0.54 -10.64
N ASP A 129 -5.56 -0.98 -11.70
CA ASP A 129 -5.83 -0.20 -12.90
C ASP A 129 -7.28 0.34 -12.88
N PHE A 130 -7.51 1.44 -13.58
CA PHE A 130 -8.81 2.08 -13.71
C PHE A 130 -9.11 2.41 -15.18
N ASP A 131 -10.14 1.79 -15.74
CA ASP A 131 -10.52 1.97 -17.16
C ASP A 131 -11.48 3.16 -17.40
N GLY A 132 -11.79 3.92 -16.36
CA GLY A 132 -12.78 5.00 -16.38
C GLY A 132 -14.16 4.60 -15.85
N ALA A 133 -14.40 3.31 -15.60
CA ALA A 133 -15.65 2.79 -15.06
C ALA A 133 -15.46 1.80 -13.91
N VAL A 134 -14.37 1.04 -13.89
CA VAL A 134 -14.12 0.01 -12.87
C VAL A 134 -12.64 -0.07 -12.50
N PHE A 135 -12.38 -0.28 -11.22
CA PHE A 135 -11.06 -0.63 -10.71
C PHE A 135 -10.83 -2.14 -10.80
N THR A 136 -9.69 -2.53 -11.36
CA THR A 136 -9.30 -3.93 -11.53
C THR A 136 -7.89 -4.14 -11.00
N VAL A 137 -7.59 -5.35 -10.54
CA VAL A 137 -6.25 -5.71 -10.06
C VAL A 137 -5.51 -6.41 -11.18
N GLN A 138 -4.20 -6.16 -11.27
CA GLN A 138 -3.32 -6.91 -12.17
C GLN A 138 -3.31 -8.40 -11.79
N PRO A 139 -3.42 -9.31 -12.76
CA PRO A 139 -3.43 -10.75 -12.49
C PRO A 139 -2.20 -11.22 -11.70
N GLY A 140 -2.44 -11.97 -10.63
CA GLY A 140 -1.41 -12.48 -9.71
C GLY A 140 -1.12 -11.56 -8.51
N TYR A 141 -1.68 -10.35 -8.47
CA TYR A 141 -1.53 -9.41 -7.36
C TYR A 141 -2.76 -9.32 -6.44
N GLU A 142 -3.80 -10.10 -6.69
CA GLU A 142 -5.09 -9.99 -6.01
C GLU A 142 -4.98 -10.09 -4.49
N ASN A 143 -4.12 -10.99 -3.99
CA ASN A 143 -3.88 -11.24 -2.57
C ASN A 143 -2.64 -10.51 -2.02
N HIS A 144 -2.03 -9.61 -2.80
CA HIS A 144 -0.91 -8.82 -2.33
C HIS A 144 -1.39 -7.65 -1.47
N PRO A 145 -0.61 -7.23 -0.45
CA PRO A 145 -0.96 -6.09 0.38
C PRO A 145 -0.97 -4.79 -0.42
N MET A 146 -1.90 -3.90 -0.08
CA MET A 146 -1.94 -2.49 -0.51
C MET A 146 -1.41 -1.56 0.57
#